data_AF-A0AAE3YQK8-F1
#
_entry.id   AF-A0AAE3YQK8-F1
#
_cell.length_a   1.000
_cell.length_b   1.000
_cell.length_c   1.000
_cell.angle_alpha   90.00
_cell.angle_beta   90.00
_cell.angle_gamma   90.00
#
_symmetry.space_group_name_H-M   'P 1'
#
loop_
_entity.id
_entity.type
_entity.pdbx_description
1 polymer ?
#
loop_
_entity_poly.entity_id
_entity_poly.type
_entity_poly.pdbx_seq_one_letter_code
_entity_poly.pdbx_strand_id
1 'polypeptide(L)'
;MTLPIPPDAQGLLLRTDFTDDAAWDTFRKTLQRHLDDYRASMLFVDDRAHAGLTPGGLVRLAEGDEDLAFAFLADEEAINDPEHPVIAVDLADEPGRAFRVVASELFSVQTNLDLATTDFADFARMAGRDGVYRGGA
;
A
#
# COMPACT_ATOMS: atom_id res chain seq x y z
N MET A 1 15.19 -2.87 -11.88
CA MET A 1 15.35 -3.66 -10.64
C MET A 1 14.02 -4.34 -10.44
N THR A 2 13.98 -5.66 -10.34
CA THR A 2 12.75 -6.39 -10.01
C THR A 2 12.57 -6.37 -8.50
N LEU A 3 11.36 -6.09 -8.04
CA LEU A 3 11.05 -6.09 -6.61
C LEU A 3 10.99 -7.56 -6.15
N PRO A 4 11.69 -7.94 -5.06
CA PRO A 4 11.69 -9.33 -4.61
C PRO A 4 10.38 -9.62 -3.86
N ILE A 5 9.32 -9.97 -4.58
CA ILE A 5 8.03 -10.35 -3.98
C ILE A 5 8.15 -11.83 -3.54
N PRO A 6 8.08 -12.14 -2.24
CA PRO A 6 8.00 -13.52 -1.77
C PRO A 6 6.75 -14.19 -2.37
N PRO A 7 6.79 -15.50 -2.68
CA PRO A 7 5.62 -16.20 -3.24
C PRO A 7 4.37 -16.16 -2.35
N ASP A 8 4.54 -15.87 -1.06
CA ASP A 8 3.52 -15.83 -0.03
C ASP A 8 3.11 -14.40 0.39
N ALA A 9 3.72 -13.37 -0.19
CA ALA A 9 3.30 -12.00 0.03
C ALA A 9 2.13 -11.66 -0.91
N GLN A 10 0.99 -11.27 -0.33
CA GLN A 10 -0.22 -10.88 -1.06
C GLN A 10 -0.21 -9.38 -1.40
N GLY A 11 0.92 -8.71 -1.20
CA GLY A 11 1.03 -7.25 -1.28
C GLY A 11 2.41 -6.75 -0.87
N LEU A 12 2.74 -5.57 -1.38
CA LEU A 12 4.02 -4.90 -1.17
C LEU A 12 3.79 -3.50 -0.61
N LEU A 13 4.45 -3.14 0.48
CA LEU A 13 4.43 -1.79 1.03
C LEU A 13 5.85 -1.23 1.11
N LEU A 14 6.10 -0.14 0.37
CA LEU A 14 7.40 0.53 0.32
C LEU A 14 7.39 1.73 1.26
N ARG A 15 8.38 1.79 2.17
CA ARG A 15 8.66 2.98 2.97
C ARG A 15 9.22 4.07 2.07
N THR A 16 8.66 5.27 2.16
CA THR A 16 9.09 6.43 1.36
C THR A 16 9.54 7.61 2.22
N ASP A 17 9.06 7.70 3.46
CA ASP A 17 9.57 8.64 4.45
C ASP A 17 10.55 7.96 5.43
N PHE A 18 11.72 8.56 5.58
CA PHE A 18 12.83 8.06 6.41
C PHE A 18 13.25 9.06 7.48
N THR A 19 12.39 10.03 7.81
CA THR A 19 12.70 11.09 8.78
C THR A 19 12.75 10.59 10.22
N ASP A 20 11.97 9.56 10.55
CA ASP A 20 11.90 8.96 11.89
C ASP A 20 11.78 7.43 11.81
N ASP A 21 12.82 6.72 12.24
CA ASP A 21 12.86 5.25 12.26
C ASP A 21 12.02 4.64 13.40
N ALA A 22 11.83 5.36 14.51
CA ALA A 22 11.03 4.88 15.63
C ALA A 22 9.52 5.02 15.34
N ALA A 23 9.13 6.11 14.68
CA ALA A 23 7.76 6.27 14.17
C ALA A 23 7.44 5.20 13.12
N TRP A 24 8.36 4.93 12.19
CA TRP A 24 8.24 3.83 11.23
C TRP A 24 8.03 2.46 11.88
N ASP A 25 8.86 2.09 12.87
CA ASP A 25 8.72 0.81 13.57
C ASP A 25 7.38 0.70 14.30
N THR A 26 6.89 1.80 14.86
CA THR A 26 5.56 1.87 15.50
C THR A 26 4.43 1.68 14.49
N PHE A 27 4.46 2.42 13.37
CA PHE A 27 3.52 2.28 12.26
C PHE A 27 3.49 0.84 11.74
N ARG A 28 4.67 0.27 11.44
CA ARG A 28 4.81 -1.10 10.92
C ARG A 28 4.18 -2.12 11.85
N LYS A 29 4.44 -2.02 13.16
CA LYS A 29 3.85 -2.91 14.16
C LYS A 29 2.33 -2.75 14.26
N THR A 30 1.81 -1.53 14.17
CA THR A 30 0.37 -1.29 14.14
C THR A 30 -0.27 -1.91 12.92
N LEU A 31 0.31 -1.70 11.73
CA LEU A 31 -0.22 -2.26 10.50
C LEU A 31 -0.16 -3.79 10.49
N GLN A 32 0.96 -4.37 10.96
CA GLN A 32 1.10 -5.82 11.08
C GLN A 32 0.01 -6.43 11.95
N ARG A 33 -0.34 -5.80 13.09
CA ARG A 33 -1.45 -6.28 13.93
C ARG A 33 -2.78 -6.33 13.19
N HIS A 34 -3.10 -5.27 12.43
CA HIS A 34 -4.32 -5.27 11.61
C HIS A 34 -4.32 -6.37 10.56
N LEU A 35 -3.18 -6.64 9.91
CA LEU A 35 -3.07 -7.71 8.92
C LEU A 35 -3.17 -9.10 9.56
N ASP A 36 -2.55 -9.29 10.73
CA ASP A 36 -2.56 -10.56 11.48
C ASP A 36 -3.98 -10.98 11.89
N ASP A 37 -4.83 -10.02 12.29
CA ASP A 37 -6.24 -10.27 12.66
C ASP A 37 -7.04 -10.94 11.53
N TYR A 38 -6.63 -10.72 10.28
CA TYR A 38 -7.25 -11.29 9.08
C TYR A 38 -6.37 -12.31 8.35
N ARG A 39 -5.20 -12.66 8.90
CA ARG A 39 -4.21 -13.57 8.28
C ARG A 39 -3.75 -13.11 6.89
N ALA A 40 -3.70 -11.80 6.66
CA ALA A 40 -3.18 -11.21 5.44
C ALA A 40 -1.65 -11.07 5.52
N SER A 41 -0.96 -11.27 4.39
CA SER A 41 0.51 -11.24 4.32
C SER A 41 0.99 -10.03 3.51
N MET A 42 1.85 -9.18 4.08
CA MET A 42 2.40 -7.99 3.43
C MET A 42 3.93 -7.98 3.53
N LEU A 43 4.61 -7.75 2.41
CA LEU A 43 6.04 -7.47 2.43
C LEU A 43 6.30 -5.98 2.68
N PHE A 44 7.01 -5.68 3.77
CA PHE A 44 7.47 -4.33 4.08
C PHE A 44 8.88 -4.10 3.52
N VAL A 45 9.03 -3.15 2.61
CA VAL A 45 10.31 -2.78 2.00
C VAL A 45 10.83 -1.48 2.62
N ASP A 46 11.90 -1.61 3.40
CA ASP A 46 12.60 -0.52 4.07
C ASP A 46 13.96 -0.30 3.41
N ASP A 47 13.94 0.33 2.23
CA ASP A 47 15.14 0.64 1.44
C ASP A 47 15.17 2.14 1.10
N ARG A 48 16.23 2.83 1.53
CA ARG A 48 16.42 4.27 1.31
C ARG A 48 16.47 4.67 -0.17
N ALA A 49 16.68 3.73 -1.09
CA ALA A 49 16.53 3.98 -2.52
C ALA A 49 15.11 4.44 -2.91
N HIS A 50 14.10 4.13 -2.09
CA HIS A 50 12.70 4.52 -2.29
C HIS A 50 12.32 5.82 -1.55
N ALA A 51 13.28 6.54 -0.98
CA ALA A 51 13.00 7.82 -0.30
C ALA A 51 12.32 8.81 -1.26
N GLY A 52 11.15 9.31 -0.86
CA GLY A 52 10.34 10.22 -1.67
C GLY A 52 9.71 9.60 -2.92
N LEU A 53 9.61 8.27 -3.01
CA LEU A 53 8.96 7.58 -4.13
C LEU A 53 7.49 8.00 -4.21
N THR A 54 7.05 8.40 -5.41
CA THR A 54 5.66 8.79 -5.69
C THR A 54 4.93 7.68 -6.45
N PRO A 55 3.59 7.71 -6.55
CA PRO A 55 2.85 6.74 -7.37
C PRO A 55 3.38 6.62 -8.81
N GLY A 56 3.63 7.75 -9.47
CA GLY A 56 4.21 7.74 -10.83
C GLY A 56 5.67 7.25 -10.86
N GLY A 57 6.43 7.41 -9.78
CA GLY A 57 7.75 6.81 -9.64
C GLY A 57 7.69 5.31 -9.45
N LEU A 58 6.72 4.82 -8.68
CA LEU A 58 6.46 3.40 -8.47
C LEU A 58 6.04 2.71 -9.77
N VAL A 59 5.18 3.33 -10.59
CA VAL A 59 4.84 2.81 -11.93
C VAL A 59 6.10 2.55 -12.75
N ARG A 60 7.02 3.52 -12.80
CA ARG A 60 8.31 3.36 -13.52
C ARG A 60 9.20 2.28 -12.92
N LEU A 61 9.15 2.10 -11.60
CA LEU A 61 9.92 1.05 -10.92
C LEU A 61 9.39 -0.35 -11.24
N ALA A 62 8.07 -0.47 -11.38
CA ALA A 62 7.37 -1.71 -11.72
C ALA A 62 7.28 -1.98 -13.24
N GLU A 63 7.80 -1.09 -14.10
CA GLU A 63 7.79 -1.28 -15.55
C GLU A 63 8.42 -2.63 -15.94
N GLY A 64 7.62 -3.49 -16.57
CA GLY A 64 8.02 -4.82 -17.01
C GLY A 64 7.82 -5.94 -15.98
N ASP A 65 7.25 -5.65 -14.82
CA ASP A 65 6.82 -6.62 -13.81
C ASP A 65 5.30 -6.86 -13.95
N GLU A 66 4.92 -7.75 -14.87
CA GLU A 66 3.52 -8.01 -15.21
C GLU A 66 2.74 -8.73 -14.10
N ASP A 67 3.44 -9.31 -13.12
CA ASP A 67 2.83 -10.03 -11.99
C ASP A 67 2.44 -9.08 -10.84
N LEU A 68 2.98 -7.85 -10.80
CA LEU A 68 2.71 -6.87 -9.77
C LEU A 68 1.58 -5.91 -10.19
N ALA A 69 0.33 -6.28 -9.89
CA ALA A 69 -0.84 -5.48 -10.27
C ALA A 69 -1.06 -4.22 -9.42
N PHE A 70 -0.59 -4.21 -8.18
CA PHE A 70 -0.72 -3.07 -7.25
C PHE A 70 0.39 -3.09 -6.21
N ALA A 71 0.69 -1.94 -5.62
CA ALA A 71 1.53 -1.86 -4.43
C ALA A 71 1.14 -0.65 -3.56
N PHE A 72 1.70 -0.61 -2.36
CA PHE A 72 1.44 0.43 -1.36
C PHE A 72 2.68 1.27 -1.08
N LEU A 73 2.46 2.55 -0.77
CA LEU A 73 3.50 3.46 -0.30
C LEU A 73 3.16 3.95 1.11
N ALA A 74 4.14 3.95 2.00
CA ALA A 74 4.08 4.58 3.31
C ALA A 74 4.93 5.85 3.30
N ASP A 75 4.25 6.98 3.18
CA ASP A 75 4.83 8.32 3.27
C ASP A 75 4.70 8.90 4.68
N GLU A 76 5.08 10.17 4.85
CA GLU A 76 5.04 10.86 6.14
C GLU A 76 3.64 10.80 6.78
N GLU A 77 2.58 10.97 5.97
CA GLU A 77 1.20 10.94 6.44
C GLU A 77 0.80 9.54 6.93
N ALA A 78 1.14 8.49 6.18
CA ALA A 78 0.88 7.12 6.62
C ALA A 78 1.56 6.80 7.97
N ILE A 79 2.78 7.27 8.18
CA ILE A 79 3.57 7.00 9.39
C ILE A 79 3.03 7.76 10.60
N ASN A 80 2.67 9.03 10.42
CA ASN A 80 2.41 9.95 11.54
C ASN A 80 0.94 10.20 11.84
N ASP A 81 0.03 9.98 10.89
CA ASP A 81 -1.40 10.17 11.11
C ASP A 81 -1.99 9.05 11.98
N PRO A 82 -2.94 9.35 12.91
CA PRO A 82 -3.55 8.33 13.77
C PRO A 82 -4.31 7.21 13.04
N GLU A 83 -4.85 7.47 11.85
CA GLU A 83 -5.53 6.46 11.01
C GLU A 83 -4.55 5.65 10.15
N HIS A 84 -3.28 6.08 10.09
CA HIS A 84 -2.22 5.48 9.30
C HIS A 84 -2.60 5.22 7.83
N PRO A 85 -3.09 6.23 7.08
CA PRO A 85 -3.62 6.03 5.75
C PRO A 85 -2.51 5.83 4.70
N VAL A 86 -2.29 4.59 4.27
CA VAL A 86 -1.28 4.22 3.27
C VAL A 86 -1.78 4.51 1.86
N ILE A 87 -0.89 4.80 0.92
CA ILE A 87 -1.26 5.04 -0.47
C ILE A 87 -1.31 3.71 -1.20
N ALA A 88 -2.46 3.31 -1.71
CA ALA A 88 -2.59 2.24 -2.70
C ALA A 88 -2.32 2.80 -4.10
N VAL A 89 -1.58 2.07 -4.93
CA VAL A 89 -1.23 2.47 -6.30
C VAL A 89 -1.54 1.32 -7.26
N ASP A 90 -2.30 1.64 -8.30
CA ASP A 90 -2.57 0.74 -9.42
C ASP A 90 -1.35 0.68 -10.33
N LEU A 91 -0.96 -0.53 -10.72
CA LEU A 91 0.16 -0.81 -11.62
C LEU A 91 -0.28 -1.58 -12.87
N ALA A 92 -1.56 -1.96 -12.95
CA ALA A 92 -2.11 -2.78 -14.04
C ALA A 92 -3.08 -1.99 -14.93
N ASP A 93 -4.30 -1.71 -14.44
CA ASP A 93 -5.41 -1.24 -15.29
C ASP A 93 -5.32 0.25 -15.60
N GLU A 94 -5.05 1.06 -14.57
CA GLU A 94 -4.84 2.51 -14.67
C GLU A 94 -3.52 2.91 -13.98
N PRO A 95 -2.34 2.57 -14.54
CA PRO A 95 -1.06 2.75 -13.84
C PRO A 95 -0.85 4.16 -13.29
N GLY A 96 -0.62 4.23 -11.98
CA GLY A 96 -0.40 5.47 -11.24
C GLY A 96 -1.66 6.09 -10.65
N ARG A 97 -2.85 5.51 -10.91
CA ARG A 97 -4.05 5.80 -10.15
C ARG A 97 -3.79 5.43 -8.69
N ALA A 98 -4.18 6.31 -7.78
CA ALA A 98 -3.91 6.14 -6.37
C ALA A 98 -5.03 6.68 -5.48
N PHE A 99 -5.17 6.07 -4.31
CA PHE A 99 -6.03 6.52 -3.22
C PHE A 99 -5.38 6.11 -1.89
N ARG A 100 -5.80 6.71 -0.78
CA ARG A 100 -5.34 6.30 0.55
C ARG A 100 -6.28 5.26 1.16
N VAL A 101 -5.77 4.34 1.96
CA VAL A 101 -6.54 3.37 2.75
C VAL A 101 -6.03 3.36 4.18
N VAL A 102 -6.94 3.51 5.15
CA VAL A 102 -6.58 3.45 6.58
C VAL A 102 -6.07 2.07 6.95
N ALA A 103 -5.19 2.02 7.96
CA ALA A 103 -4.54 0.78 8.38
C ALA A 103 -5.55 -0.34 8.74
N SER A 104 -6.69 0.01 9.33
CA SER A 104 -7.72 -0.97 9.71
C SER A 104 -8.42 -1.64 8.52
N GLU A 105 -8.40 -1.03 7.34
CA GLU A 105 -9.08 -1.50 6.13
C GLU A 105 -8.12 -2.00 5.05
N LEU A 106 -6.81 -1.90 5.28
CA LEU A 106 -5.79 -2.29 4.32
C LEU A 106 -5.92 -3.77 3.92
N PHE A 107 -6.20 -4.66 4.88
CA PHE A 107 -6.38 -6.09 4.61
C PHE A 107 -7.49 -6.32 3.56
N SER A 108 -8.57 -5.55 3.62
CA SER A 108 -9.75 -5.68 2.77
C SER A 108 -9.39 -5.30 1.34
N VAL A 109 -8.77 -4.14 1.15
CA VAL A 109 -8.29 -3.68 -0.16
C VAL A 109 -7.30 -4.67 -0.75
N GLN A 110 -6.26 -5.02 0.01
CA GLN A 110 -5.21 -5.93 -0.44
C GLN A 110 -5.78 -7.28 -0.88
N THR A 111 -6.59 -7.92 -0.04
CA THR A 111 -7.12 -9.26 -0.32
C THR A 111 -8.05 -9.26 -1.53
N ASN A 112 -8.87 -8.22 -1.69
CA ASN A 112 -9.78 -8.13 -2.83
C ASN A 112 -9.03 -7.89 -4.15
N LEU A 113 -7.95 -7.09 -4.11
CA LEU A 113 -7.12 -6.87 -5.29
C LEU A 113 -6.31 -8.11 -5.66
N ASP A 114 -5.73 -8.79 -4.68
CA ASP A 114 -4.98 -10.06 -4.87
C ASP A 114 -5.86 -11.16 -5.47
N LEU A 115 -7.10 -11.28 -5.01
CA LEU A 115 -8.08 -12.25 -5.52
C LEU A 115 -8.88 -11.75 -6.73
N ALA A 116 -8.66 -10.50 -7.17
CA ALA A 116 -9.42 -9.84 -8.22
C ALA A 116 -10.95 -9.91 -8.02
N THR A 117 -11.43 -9.78 -6.79
CA THR A 117 -12.87 -9.77 -6.47
C THR A 117 -13.50 -8.38 -6.53
N THR A 118 -12.68 -7.34 -6.36
CA THR A 118 -13.08 -5.93 -6.51
C THR A 118 -11.99 -5.17 -7.24
N ASP A 119 -12.36 -4.38 -8.24
CA ASP A 119 -11.40 -3.63 -9.05
C ASP A 119 -10.78 -2.46 -8.27
N PHE A 120 -9.53 -2.10 -8.59
CA PHE A 120 -8.86 -0.94 -8.00
C PHE A 120 -9.67 0.36 -8.22
N ALA A 121 -10.25 0.49 -9.42
CA ALA A 121 -11.06 1.63 -9.81
C ALA A 121 -12.29 1.83 -8.91
N ASP A 122 -12.86 0.76 -8.37
CA ASP A 122 -14.03 0.82 -7.49
C ASP A 122 -13.63 1.24 -6.08
N PHE A 123 -12.55 0.71 -5.51
CA PHE A 123 -12.02 1.20 -4.24
C PHE A 123 -11.69 2.69 -4.29
N ALA A 124 -11.04 3.14 -5.36
CA ALA A 124 -10.73 4.55 -5.55
C ALA A 124 -11.99 5.44 -5.68
N ARG A 125 -13.14 4.90 -6.14
CA ARG A 125 -14.43 5.63 -6.15
C ARG A 125 -15.12 5.61 -4.78
N MET A 126 -14.91 4.57 -3.99
CA MET A 126 -15.44 4.43 -2.63
C MET A 126 -14.65 5.24 -1.59
N ALA A 127 -13.44 5.69 -1.92
CA ALA A 127 -12.67 6.60 -1.09
C ALA A 127 -13.48 7.88 -0.79
N GLY A 128 -13.28 8.41 0.42
CA GLY A 128 -13.94 9.64 0.86
C GLY A 128 -13.59 10.83 -0.01
N ARG A 129 -14.24 11.98 0.26
CA ARG A 129 -13.94 13.24 -0.44
C ARG A 129 -12.50 13.71 -0.24
N ASP A 130 -11.86 13.26 0.82
CA ASP A 130 -10.45 13.46 1.16
C ASP A 130 -9.52 12.46 0.45
N GLY A 131 -10.06 11.53 -0.35
CA GLY A 131 -9.29 10.51 -1.06
C GLY A 131 -8.90 9.32 -0.19
N VAL A 132 -9.48 9.18 1.02
CA VAL A 132 -9.16 8.10 1.97
C VAL A 132 -10.32 7.10 2.05
N TYR A 133 -10.04 5.84 1.77
CA TYR A 133 -10.93 4.71 1.98
C TYR A 133 -10.90 4.26 3.45
N ARG A 134 -12.08 4.26 4.08
CA ARG A 134 -12.30 3.88 5.49
C ARG A 134 -13.30 2.73 5.64
N GLY A 135 -13.46 1.90 4.60
CA GLY A 135 -14.42 0.81 4.57
C GLY A 135 -15.74 1.20 3.89
N GLY A 136 -16.46 0.20 3.41
CA GLY A 136 -17.85 0.36 2.95
C GLY A 136 -18.79 0.44 4.14
N ALA A 137 -19.80 1.32 4.06
CA ALA A 137 -20.92 1.33 5.01
C ALA A 137 -21.82 0.10 4.85
#